data_AF-A0A497MQ07-F1
#
_entry.id   AF-A0A497MQ07-F1
#
_cell.length_a   1.000
_cell.length_b   1.000
_cell.length_c   1.000
_cell.angle_alpha   90.00
_cell.angle_beta   90.00
_cell.angle_gamma   90.00
#
_symmetry.space_group_name_H-M   'P 1'
#
loop_
_entity.id
_entity.type
_entity.pdbx_description
1 polymer ?
#
loop_
_entity_poly.entity_id
_entity_poly.type
_entity_poly.pdbx_seq_one_letter_code
_entity_poly.pdbx_strand_id
1 'polypeptide(L)' 'MSLGISVNEAALPHVEELCVRADELGVLVEEVGGATLIDAGLEASGG' A
#
# COMPACT_ATOMS: atom_id res chain seq x y z
N MET A 1 23.10 -5.40 21.05
CA MET A 1 22.06 -4.36 21.00
C MET A 1 21.11 -4.76 19.89
N SER A 2 19.85 -5.08 20.20
CA SER A 2 18.86 -5.28 19.15
C SER A 2 18.47 -3.88 18.67
N LEU A 3 18.95 -3.48 17.49
CA LEU A 3 18.38 -2.35 16.76
C LEU A 3 16.96 -2.80 16.42
N GLY A 4 15.97 -2.24 17.11
CA GLY A 4 14.57 -2.59 16.89
C GLY A 4 14.23 -2.42 15.41
N ILE A 5 13.64 -3.43 14.80
CA ILE A 5 13.20 -3.38 13.40
C ILE A 5 12.07 -2.36 13.31
N SER A 6 12.19 -1.39 12.40
CA SER A 6 11.08 -0.50 12.05
C SER A 6 10.07 -1.29 11.22
N VAL A 7 8.91 -1.58 11.81
CA VAL A 7 7.82 -2.29 11.13
C VAL A 7 7.27 -1.50 9.95
N ASN A 8 7.32 -0.16 10.02
CA ASN A 8 6.91 0.72 8.92
C ASN A 8 7.87 0.61 7.72
N GLU A 9 9.17 0.65 7.96
CA GLU A 9 10.16 0.49 6.89
C GLU A 9 10.12 -0.92 6.29
N ALA A 10 9.88 -1.93 7.13
CA ALA A 10 9.70 -3.31 6.66
C ALA A 10 8.42 -3.50 5.82
N ALA A 11 7.36 -2.73 6.09
CA ALA A 11 6.10 -2.79 5.34
C ALA A 11 6.13 -2.01 4.02
N LEU A 12 6.98 -0.99 3.91
CA LEU A 12 7.02 -0.08 2.77
C LEU A 12 7.14 -0.79 1.40
N PRO A 13 8.04 -1.79 1.20
CA PRO A 13 8.14 -2.49 -0.09
C PRO A 13 6.84 -3.18 -0.51
N HIS A 14 6.05 -3.66 0.46
CA HIS A 14 4.76 -4.28 0.19
C HIS A 14 3.70 -3.26 -0.21
N VAL A 15 3.73 -2.07 0.41
CA VAL A 15 2.82 -0.96 0.03
C VAL A 15 3.17 -0.42 -1.36
N GLU A 16 4.46 -0.31 -1.69
CA GLU A 16 4.92 0.05 -3.04
C GLU A 16 4.47 -0.97 -4.08
N GLU A 17 4.50 -2.28 -3.74
CA GLU A 17 3.98 -3.34 -4.62
C GLU A 17 2.48 -3.17 -4.89
N LEU A 18 1.67 -2.83 -3.88
CA LEU A 18 0.24 -2.51 -4.07
C LEU A 18 0.03 -1.36 -5.06
N CYS A 19 0.96 -0.39 -5.09
CA CYS A 19 0.89 0.74 -6.01
C CYS A 19 1.22 0.36 -7.45
N VAL A 20 2.23 -0.50 -7.65
CA VAL A 20 2.68 -0.93 -8.98
C VAL A 20 1.73 -1.95 -9.60
N ARG A 21 1.14 -2.83 -8.78
CA ARG A 21 0.32 -3.96 -9.22
C ARG A 21 -1.16 -3.77 -8.92
N ALA A 22 -1.61 -2.51 -8.84
CA ALA A 22 -2.95 -2.16 -8.38
C ALA A 22 -4.07 -2.91 -9.13
N ASP A 23 -4.02 -2.91 -10.47
CA ASP A 23 -5.00 -3.58 -11.33
C ASP A 23 -5.01 -5.11 -11.12
N GLU A 24 -3.83 -5.72 -10.94
CA GLU A 24 -3.71 -7.17 -10.74
C GLU A 24 -4.27 -7.62 -9.38
N LEU A 25 -4.13 -6.76 -8.37
CA LEU A 25 -4.53 -7.02 -7.00
C LEU A 25 -5.94 -6.51 -6.69
N GLY A 26 -6.62 -5.90 -7.68
CA GLY A 26 -7.98 -5.39 -7.53
C GLY A 26 -8.09 -4.22 -6.55
N VAL A 27 -7.04 -3.41 -6.41
CA VAL A 27 -7.01 -2.22 -5.55
C VAL A 27 -7.02 -0.94 -6.38
N LEU A 28 -7.53 0.16 -5.80
CA LEU A 28 -7.50 1.49 -6.40
C LEU A 28 -6.49 2.36 -5.66
N VAL A 29 -5.71 3.15 -6.40
CA VAL A 29 -4.65 4.01 -5.84
C VAL A 29 -4.85 5.44 -6.31
N GLU A 30 -4.88 6.37 -5.35
CA GLU A 30 -5.05 7.80 -5.62
C GLU A 30 -4.10 8.64 -4.77
N GLU A 31 -3.78 9.85 -5.25
CA GLU A 31 -3.04 10.85 -4.47
C GLU A 31 -4.03 11.89 -3.92
N VAL A 32 -4.07 12.05 -2.60
CA VAL A 32 -4.95 13.01 -1.92
C VAL A 32 -4.11 13.88 -1.00
N GLY A 33 -3.86 15.12 -1.43
CA GLY A 33 -3.17 16.11 -0.62
C GLY A 33 -1.73 15.73 -0.23
N GLY A 34 -1.01 15.04 -1.11
CA GLY A 34 0.35 14.56 -0.86
C GLY A 34 0.45 13.22 -0.11
N ALA A 35 -0.69 12.57 0.17
CA ALA A 35 -0.72 11.19 0.67
C ALA A 35 -1.17 10.23 -0.44
N THR A 36 -0.59 9.03 -0.45
CA THR A 36 -1.08 7.92 -1.27
C THR A 36 -2.19 7.20 -0.52
N LEU A 37 -3.39 7.18 -1.08
CA LEU A 37 -4.51 6.40 -0.57
C LEU A 37 -4.66 5.14 -1.42
N ILE A 38 -4.80 4.00 -0.76
CA ILE A 38 -5.02 2.70 -1.39
C ILE A 38 -6.36 2.19 -0.88
N ASP A 39 -7.35 2.16 -1.76
CA ASP A 39 -8.62 1.51 -1.50
C ASP A 39 -8.54 0.04 -1.91
N ALA A 40 -8.74 -0.85 -0.95
CA ALA A 40 -8.69 -2.30 -1.13
C ALA A 40 -10.06 -2.98 -0.90
N GLY A 41 -11.17 -2.24 -0.84
CA GLY A 41 -12.49 -2.85 -0.70
C GLY A 41 -13.68 -1.94 -0.43
N LEU A 42 -13.54 -0.61 -0.47
CA LEU A 42 -14.66 0.32 -0.40
C LEU A 42 -15.35 0.44 -1.76
N GLU A 43 -14.62 0.88 -2.78
CA GLU A 43 -15.01 0.95 -4.19
C GLU A 43 -14.22 -0.04 -5.04
N ALA A 44 -12.99 -0.34 -4.62
CA ALA A 44 -12.16 -1.38 -5.23
C ALA A 44 -12.77 -2.78 -5.05
N SER A 45 -12.55 -3.68 -6.01
CA SER A 45 -13.06 -5.05 -5.94
C SER A 45 -12.40 -5.89 -4.84
N GLY A 46 -11.16 -5.55 -4.46
CA GLY A 46 -10.32 -6.34 -3.58
C GLY A 46 -9.93 -7.70 -4.20
N GLY A 47 -9.46 -8.61 -3.34
CA GLY A 47 -9.04 -9.98 -3.67
C GLY A 47 -8.78 -10.82 -2.43
#